data_AF-A0A0K9Q613-F1
#
_entry.id   AF-A0A0K9Q613-F1
#
_cell.length_a   1.000
_cell.length_b   1.000
_cell.length_c   1.000
_cell.angle_alpha   90.00
_cell.angle_beta   90.00
_cell.angle_gamma   90.00
#
_symmetry.space_group_name_H-M   'P 1'
#
loop_
_entity.id
_entity.type
_entity.pdbx_description
1 polymer ?
#
loop_
_entity_poly.entity_id
_entity_poly.type
_entity_poly.pdbx_seq_one_letter_code
_entity_poly.pdbx_strand_id
1 'polypeptide(L)'
;MAPPQSQSTSMERLHHVEKRIVRVLELAAEAMDDLAYTTGPRMDALFAHCREFMQCIKDIQETLRQEITSACEYRPFEKSDYNARMSSEVCVQKLEYLLIFLNEMKHNTDELKHNTDEMKHDNDELKHNTDEMKHNNDVSVDASMQVEEQIEADIVKEEWKTSIFKV
;
A
#
# COMPACT_ATOMS: atom_id res chain seq x y z
N MET A 1 5.95 2.70 -25.91
CA MET A 1 7.24 3.23 -25.42
C MET A 1 7.88 4.03 -26.55
N ALA A 2 7.87 5.36 -26.47
CA ALA A 2 8.66 6.20 -27.37
C ALA A 2 10.10 6.30 -26.80
N PRO A 3 11.16 6.25 -27.62
CA PRO A 3 12.53 6.17 -27.13
C PRO A 3 13.01 7.52 -26.56
N PRO A 4 14.00 7.52 -25.64
CA PRO A 4 14.57 8.73 -25.02
C PRO A 4 15.49 9.55 -25.95
N GLN A 5 15.45 9.32 -27.26
CA GLN A 5 16.41 9.87 -28.23
C GLN A 5 16.30 11.39 -28.44
N SER A 6 15.20 12.05 -28.07
CA SER A 6 15.05 13.49 -28.32
C SER A 6 15.95 14.36 -27.42
N GLN A 7 16.19 13.93 -26.18
CA GLN A 7 16.89 14.76 -25.19
C GLN A 7 18.41 14.81 -25.42
N SER A 8 19.04 13.72 -25.84
CA SER A 8 20.47 13.71 -26.20
C SER A 8 20.76 14.64 -27.38
N THR A 9 19.89 14.63 -28.39
CA THR A 9 20.07 15.49 -29.57
C THR A 9 19.86 16.98 -29.26
N SER A 10 18.96 17.32 -28.33
CA SER A 10 18.75 18.72 -27.87
C SER A 10 19.99 19.25 -27.14
N MET A 11 20.53 18.48 -26.20
CA MET A 11 21.76 18.84 -25.49
C MET A 11 22.96 18.99 -26.44
N GLU A 12 23.08 18.12 -27.45
CA GLU A 12 24.12 18.24 -28.48
C GLU A 12 23.97 19.52 -29.32
N ARG A 13 22.74 19.90 -29.70
CA ARG A 13 22.48 21.14 -30.44
C ARG A 13 22.79 22.38 -29.61
N LEU A 14 22.45 22.40 -28.32
CA LEU A 14 22.80 23.49 -27.41
C LEU A 14 24.31 23.58 -27.19
N HIS A 15 25.02 22.47 -27.05
CA HIS A 15 26.47 22.46 -26.97
C HIS A 15 27.13 22.98 -28.26
N HIS A 16 26.55 22.70 -29.42
CA HIS A 16 26.99 23.31 -30.67
C HIS A 16 26.79 24.83 -30.67
N VAL A 17 25.67 25.33 -30.11
CA VAL A 17 25.45 26.78 -29.92
C VAL A 17 26.55 27.39 -29.05
N GLU A 18 26.93 26.76 -27.94
CA GLU A 18 28.03 27.25 -27.09
C GLU A 18 29.33 27.45 -27.88
N LYS A 19 29.72 26.45 -28.68
CA LYS A 19 30.92 26.54 -29.53
C LYS A 19 30.83 27.68 -30.54
N ARG A 20 29.65 27.92 -31.10
CA ARG A 20 29.44 29.00 -32.06
C ARG A 20 29.49 30.37 -31.40
N ILE A 21 29.02 30.51 -30.15
CA ILE A 21 29.18 31.75 -29.38
C ILE A 21 30.67 32.06 -29.18
N VAL A 22 31.49 31.05 -28.88
CA VAL A 22 32.94 31.22 -28.80
C VAL A 22 33.51 31.71 -30.14
N ARG A 23 33.13 31.07 -31.26
CA ARG A 23 33.57 31.49 -32.61
C ARG A 23 33.17 32.92 -32.96
N VAL A 24 31.98 33.37 -32.55
CA VAL A 24 31.53 34.77 -32.73
C VAL A 24 32.47 35.75 -32.02
N LEU A 25 32.93 35.41 -30.81
CA LEU A 25 33.88 36.25 -30.08
C LEU A 25 35.26 36.27 -30.75
N GLU A 26 35.73 35.13 -31.26
CA GLU A 26 36.96 35.05 -32.04
C GLU A 26 36.89 35.89 -33.31
N LEU A 27 35.80 35.80 -34.07
CA LEU A 27 35.58 36.61 -35.28
C LEU A 27 35.55 38.11 -34.99
N ALA A 28 35.00 38.51 -33.84
CA ALA A 28 35.03 39.91 -33.40
C ALA A 28 36.46 40.37 -33.08
N ALA A 29 37.28 39.51 -32.45
CA ALA A 29 38.69 39.79 -32.21
C ALA A 29 39.49 39.90 -33.51
N GLU A 30 39.32 38.94 -34.43
CA GLU A 30 39.95 38.93 -35.75
C GLU A 30 39.59 40.20 -36.56
N ALA A 31 38.33 40.64 -36.50
CA ALA A 31 37.88 41.88 -37.11
C ALA A 31 38.54 43.13 -36.49
N MET A 32 38.75 43.16 -35.18
CA MET A 32 39.47 44.24 -34.51
C MET A 32 40.95 44.28 -34.91
N ASP A 33 41.60 43.12 -35.03
CA ASP A 33 42.99 43.01 -35.48
C ASP A 33 43.16 43.50 -36.93
N ASP A 34 42.23 43.14 -37.82
CA ASP A 34 42.25 43.60 -39.21
C ASP A 34 42.06 45.12 -39.34
N LEU A 35 41.32 45.75 -38.42
CA LEU A 35 41.19 47.21 -38.34
C LEU A 35 42.44 47.87 -37.77
N ALA A 36 43.10 47.25 -36.79
CA ALA A 36 44.25 47.78 -36.08
C ALA A 36 45.60 47.53 -36.79
N TYR A 37 45.58 46.90 -37.97
CA TYR A 37 46.78 46.48 -38.68
C TYR A 37 47.72 47.65 -39.02
N THR A 38 49.01 47.50 -38.75
CA THR A 38 50.02 48.58 -38.81
C THR A 38 50.25 49.17 -40.20
N THR A 39 49.87 48.45 -41.26
CA THR A 39 49.99 48.89 -42.66
C THR A 39 48.66 49.45 -43.20
N GLY A 40 47.65 49.59 -42.34
CA GLY A 40 46.30 50.04 -42.67
C GLY A 40 45.27 48.91 -42.65
N PRO A 41 43.96 49.24 -42.55
CA PRO A 41 42.91 48.25 -42.37
C PRO A 41 42.81 47.23 -43.51
N ARG A 42 42.70 45.94 -43.16
CA ARG A 42 42.55 44.84 -44.13
C ARG A 42 41.08 44.62 -44.47
N MET A 43 40.53 45.51 -45.29
CA MET A 43 39.09 45.57 -45.56
C MET A 43 38.48 44.26 -46.09
N ASP A 44 39.18 43.51 -46.97
CA ASP A 44 38.66 42.25 -47.50
C ASP A 44 38.51 41.16 -46.42
N ALA A 45 39.50 41.04 -45.53
CA ALA A 45 39.48 40.11 -44.40
C ALA A 45 38.43 40.54 -43.36
N LEU A 46 38.37 41.84 -43.07
CA LEU A 46 37.36 42.44 -42.21
C LEU A 46 35.94 42.13 -42.68
N PHE A 47 35.64 42.33 -43.97
CA PHE A 47 34.32 42.03 -44.51
C PHE A 47 33.98 40.53 -44.48
N ALA A 48 34.97 39.66 -44.66
CA ALA A 48 34.80 38.22 -44.50
C ALA A 48 34.45 37.86 -43.04
N HIS A 49 35.22 38.36 -42.07
CA HIS A 49 34.98 38.15 -40.64
C HIS A 49 33.60 38.68 -40.22
N CYS A 50 33.22 39.89 -40.66
CA CYS A 50 31.90 40.46 -40.38
C CYS A 50 30.76 39.62 -40.98
N ARG A 51 30.94 39.07 -42.19
CA ARG A 51 29.93 38.21 -42.82
C ARG A 51 29.77 36.89 -42.05
N GLU A 52 30.88 36.25 -41.68
CA GLU A 52 30.86 35.01 -40.91
C GLU A 52 30.27 35.23 -39.51
N PHE A 53 30.58 36.36 -38.88
CA PHE A 53 30.02 36.78 -37.59
C PHE A 53 28.49 36.86 -37.67
N MET A 54 27.96 37.59 -38.66
CA MET A 54 26.52 37.75 -38.83
C MET A 54 25.81 36.43 -39.12
N GLN A 55 26.44 35.54 -39.90
CA GLN A 55 25.91 34.20 -40.15
C GLN A 55 25.90 33.35 -38.88
N CYS A 56 26.96 33.41 -38.07
CA CYS A 56 27.00 32.68 -36.80
C CYS A 56 25.94 33.15 -35.81
N ILE A 57 25.73 34.47 -35.68
CA ILE A 57 24.67 35.02 -34.84
C ILE A 57 23.29 34.53 -35.31
N LYS A 58 23.02 34.56 -36.62
CA LYS A 58 21.73 34.14 -37.17
C LYS A 58 21.40 32.70 -36.83
N ASP A 59 22.36 31.80 -37.03
CA ASP A 59 22.12 30.38 -36.80
C ASP A 59 22.03 30.04 -35.30
N ILE A 60 22.79 30.74 -34.44
CA ILE A 60 22.63 30.65 -32.98
C ILE A 60 21.19 31.01 -32.59
N GLN A 61 20.70 32.15 -33.11
CA GLN A 61 19.34 32.62 -32.82
C GLN A 61 18.27 31.64 -33.31
N GLU A 62 18.44 31.08 -34.51
CA GLU A 62 17.51 30.10 -35.07
C GLU A 62 17.48 28.82 -34.24
N THR A 63 18.65 28.29 -33.88
CA THR A 63 18.76 27.07 -33.06
C THR A 63 18.17 27.29 -31.66
N LEU A 64 18.51 28.39 -30.99
CA LEU A 64 17.95 28.71 -29.68
C LEU A 64 16.44 28.92 -29.73
N ARG A 65 15.91 29.56 -30.77
CA ARG A 65 14.46 29.72 -30.95
C ARG A 65 13.77 28.36 -31.08
N GLN A 66 14.33 27.45 -31.86
CA GLN A 66 13.78 26.10 -32.03
C GLN A 66 13.81 25.33 -30.70
N GLU A 67 14.91 25.39 -29.96
CA GLU A 67 15.02 24.72 -28.65
C GLU A 67 14.07 25.32 -27.61
N ILE A 68 13.91 26.65 -27.56
CA ILE A 68 12.94 27.31 -26.66
C ILE A 68 11.52 26.89 -27.03
N THR A 69 11.16 26.91 -28.32
CA THR A 69 9.84 26.46 -28.76
C THR A 69 9.62 24.99 -28.40
N SER A 70 10.59 24.12 -28.67
CA SER A 70 10.51 22.70 -28.33
C SER A 70 10.42 22.45 -26.83
N ALA A 71 11.16 23.20 -26.01
CA ALA A 71 11.10 23.13 -24.55
C ALA A 71 9.76 23.65 -24.00
N CYS A 72 9.18 24.68 -24.61
CA CYS A 72 7.85 25.19 -24.26
C CYS A 72 6.72 24.24 -24.68
N GLU A 73 6.86 23.57 -25.82
CA GLU A 73 5.97 22.49 -26.28
C GLU A 73 6.13 21.22 -25.44
N TYR A 74 7.33 20.98 -24.91
CA TYR A 74 7.59 19.98 -23.88
C TYR A 74 7.01 20.45 -22.54
N ARG A 75 5.68 20.38 -22.40
CA ARG A 75 5.03 20.61 -21.10
C ARG A 75 5.39 19.48 -20.13
N PRO A 76 6.17 19.74 -19.06
CA PRO A 76 6.55 18.70 -18.10
C PRO A 76 5.33 18.10 -17.41
N PHE A 77 4.29 18.90 -17.18
CA PHE A 77 3.09 18.48 -16.45
C PHE A 77 2.06 17.73 -17.30
N GLU A 78 2.06 17.91 -18.62
CA GLU A 78 1.02 17.34 -19.48
C GLU A 78 1.29 15.87 -19.83
N LYS A 79 2.54 15.42 -19.67
CA LYS A 79 2.97 14.02 -19.79
C LYS A 79 3.60 13.45 -18.51
N SER A 80 3.61 14.19 -17.40
CA SER A 80 4.14 13.67 -16.13
C SER A 80 3.19 12.64 -15.56
N ASP A 81 3.68 11.41 -15.42
CA ASP A 81 3.01 10.33 -14.69
C ASP A 81 3.22 10.45 -13.17
N TYR A 82 3.94 11.48 -12.69
CA TYR A 82 4.26 11.66 -11.27
C TYR A 82 2.99 11.67 -10.41
N ASN A 83 2.00 12.49 -10.75
CA ASN A 83 0.77 12.58 -9.96
C ASN A 83 0.00 11.25 -9.96
N ALA A 84 -0.05 10.55 -11.09
CA ALA A 84 -0.68 9.24 -11.18
C ALA A 84 0.07 8.20 -10.33
N ARG A 85 1.41 8.21 -10.39
CA ARG A 85 2.28 7.33 -9.61
C ARG A 85 2.17 7.57 -8.11
N MET A 86 2.27 8.82 -7.68
CA MET A 86 2.12 9.20 -6.26
C MET A 86 0.73 8.85 -5.74
N SER A 87 -0.32 9.11 -6.52
CA SER A 87 -1.69 8.72 -6.17
C SER A 87 -1.83 7.20 -6.01
N SER A 88 -1.25 6.43 -6.94
CA SER A 88 -1.22 4.96 -6.85
C SER A 88 -0.47 4.47 -5.60
N GLU A 89 0.67 5.07 -5.26
CA GLU A 89 1.46 4.72 -4.08
C GLU A 89 0.69 4.98 -2.78
N VAL A 90 0.01 6.13 -2.68
CA VAL A 90 -0.88 6.44 -1.55
C VAL A 90 -2.06 5.46 -1.50
N CYS A 91 -2.62 5.07 -2.63
CA CYS A 91 -3.70 4.06 -2.68
C CYS A 91 -3.22 2.69 -2.19
N VAL A 92 -2.01 2.25 -2.54
CA VAL A 92 -1.43 0.99 -2.05
C VAL A 92 -1.28 1.04 -0.53
N GLN A 93 -0.72 2.11 0.02
CA GLN A 93 -0.60 2.27 1.47
C GLN A 93 -1.96 2.19 2.19
N LYS A 94 -2.99 2.86 1.64
CA LYS A 94 -4.36 2.76 2.17
C LYS A 94 -4.90 1.32 2.15
N LEU A 95 -4.63 0.58 1.07
CA LEU A 95 -5.05 -0.82 0.95
C LEU A 95 -4.33 -1.72 1.96
N GLU A 96 -3.04 -1.50 2.22
CA GLU A 96 -2.30 -2.23 3.26
C GLU A 96 -2.89 -2.01 4.65
N TYR A 97 -3.23 -0.76 4.99
CA TYR A 97 -3.93 -0.45 6.25
C TYR A 97 -5.28 -1.16 6.36
N LEU A 98 -6.07 -1.15 5.28
CA LEU A 98 -7.36 -1.85 5.26
C LEU A 98 -7.19 -3.37 5.40
N LEU A 99 -6.14 -3.95 4.79
CA LEU A 99 -5.85 -5.37 4.90
C LEU A 99 -5.50 -5.78 6.33
N ILE A 100 -4.68 -4.98 7.02
CA ILE A 100 -4.34 -5.19 8.43
C ILE A 100 -5.61 -5.16 9.28
N PHE A 101 -6.44 -4.14 9.10
CA PHE A 101 -7.70 -3.99 9.84
C PHE A 101 -8.67 -5.16 9.60
N LEU A 102 -8.81 -5.61 8.35
CA LEU A 102 -9.65 -6.77 8.01
C LEU A 102 -9.16 -8.06 8.67
N ASN A 103 -7.84 -8.27 8.72
CA ASN A 103 -7.26 -9.43 9.39
C ASN A 103 -7.52 -9.40 10.89
N GLU A 104 -7.43 -8.24 11.53
CA GLU A 104 -7.74 -8.07 12.95
C GLU A 104 -9.22 -8.37 13.24
N MET A 105 -10.14 -7.82 12.43
CA MET A 105 -11.56 -8.14 12.57
C MET A 105 -11.86 -9.63 12.36
N LYS A 106 -11.18 -10.27 11.40
CA LYS A 106 -11.30 -11.71 11.18
C LYS A 106 -10.84 -12.49 12.41
N HIS A 107 -9.69 -12.14 12.98
CA HIS A 107 -9.17 -12.80 14.18
C HIS A 107 -10.16 -12.69 15.35
N ASN A 108 -10.68 -11.48 15.61
CA ASN A 108 -11.68 -11.27 16.65
C ASN A 108 -12.96 -12.09 16.41
N THR A 109 -13.37 -12.24 15.15
CA THR A 109 -14.53 -13.07 14.78
C THR A 109 -14.27 -14.54 15.06
N ASP A 110 -13.08 -15.04 14.77
CA ASP A 110 -12.71 -16.43 15.02
C ASP A 110 -12.58 -16.71 16.53
N GLU A 111 -12.06 -15.76 17.31
CA GLU A 111 -12.08 -15.84 18.79
C GLU A 111 -13.49 -15.89 19.37
N LEU A 112 -14.40 -15.03 18.89
CA LEU A 112 -15.80 -15.03 19.35
C LEU A 112 -16.50 -16.36 19.06
N LYS A 113 -16.21 -17.00 17.92
CA LYS A 113 -16.72 -18.33 17.61
C LYS A 113 -16.19 -19.37 18.59
N HIS A 114 -14.88 -19.35 18.86
CA HIS A 114 -14.28 -20.28 19.80
C HIS A 114 -14.92 -20.17 21.19
N ASN A 115 -15.05 -18.95 21.72
CA ASN A 115 -15.70 -18.69 23.00
C ASN A 115 -17.17 -19.15 23.02
N THR A 116 -17.87 -19.00 21.89
CA THR A 116 -19.27 -19.46 21.76
C THR A 116 -19.35 -20.98 21.82
N ASP A 117 -18.41 -21.69 21.18
CA ASP A 117 -18.39 -23.15 21.18
C ASP A 117 -17.94 -23.71 22.54
N GLU A 118 -17.02 -23.06 23.25
CA GLU A 118 -16.71 -23.36 24.66
C GLU A 118 -17.94 -23.20 25.56
N MET A 119 -18.66 -22.08 25.44
CA MET A 119 -19.86 -21.84 26.23
C MET A 119 -20.96 -22.88 25.97
N LYS A 120 -21.08 -23.38 24.73
CA LYS A 120 -22.01 -24.49 24.42
C LYS A 120 -21.57 -25.78 25.10
N HIS A 121 -20.28 -26.10 25.05
CA HIS A 121 -19.73 -27.28 25.71
C HIS A 121 -20.02 -27.25 27.22
N ASP A 122 -19.71 -26.13 27.89
CA ASP A 122 -19.98 -25.95 29.32
C ASP A 122 -21.47 -26.09 29.65
N ASN A 123 -22.33 -25.56 28.77
CA ASN A 123 -23.78 -25.67 28.94
C ASN A 123 -24.29 -27.12 28.75
N ASP A 124 -23.71 -27.88 27.84
CA ASP A 124 -24.04 -29.29 27.65
C ASP A 124 -23.53 -30.15 28.84
N GLU A 125 -22.37 -29.83 29.40
CA GLU A 125 -21.85 -30.44 30.63
C GLU A 125 -22.75 -30.13 31.85
N LEU A 126 -23.20 -28.89 31.99
CA LEU A 126 -24.16 -28.48 33.03
C LEU A 126 -25.49 -29.24 32.92
N LYS A 127 -26.00 -29.45 31.70
CA LYS A 127 -27.21 -30.26 31.49
C LYS A 127 -26.98 -31.71 31.89
N HIS A 128 -25.86 -32.30 31.48
CA HIS A 128 -25.52 -33.67 31.86
C HIS A 128 -25.49 -33.84 33.39
N ASN A 129 -24.80 -32.95 34.09
CA ASN A 129 -24.73 -32.95 35.55
C ASN A 129 -26.10 -32.76 36.21
N THR A 130 -26.98 -31.95 35.60
CA THR A 130 -28.35 -31.75 36.07
C THR A 130 -29.18 -33.03 35.93
N ASP A 131 -29.05 -33.74 34.81
CA ASP A 131 -29.79 -34.98 34.56
C ASP A 131 -29.27 -36.14 35.43
N GLU A 132 -27.96 -36.23 35.66
CA GLU A 132 -27.39 -37.15 36.66
C GLU A 132 -27.93 -36.88 38.07
N MET A 133 -28.01 -35.61 38.47
CA MET A 133 -28.55 -35.24 39.78
C MET A 133 -30.01 -35.65 39.94
N LYS A 134 -30.84 -35.46 38.89
CA LYS A 134 -32.23 -35.94 38.90
C LYS A 134 -32.28 -37.46 39.04
N HIS A 135 -31.49 -38.19 38.25
CA HIS A 135 -31.45 -39.65 38.33
C HIS A 135 -31.05 -40.15 39.72
N ASN A 136 -30.01 -39.56 40.32
CA ASN A 136 -29.60 -39.88 41.69
C ASN A 136 -30.70 -39.59 42.72
N ASN A 137 -31.43 -38.50 42.54
CA ASN A 137 -32.55 -38.16 43.42
C ASN A 137 -33.70 -39.16 43.27
N ASP A 138 -34.06 -39.55 42.04
CA ASP A 138 -35.09 -40.56 41.77
C ASP A 138 -34.73 -41.91 42.40
N VAL A 139 -33.49 -42.36 42.25
CA VAL A 139 -32.97 -43.58 42.89
C VAL A 139 -33.02 -43.48 44.41
N SER A 140 -32.69 -42.32 44.98
CA SER A 140 -32.77 -42.10 46.44
C SER A 140 -34.21 -42.14 46.96
N VAL A 141 -35.17 -41.61 46.20
CA VAL A 141 -36.60 -41.64 46.55
C VAL A 141 -37.12 -43.07 46.49
N ASP A 142 -36.78 -43.83 45.44
CA ASP A 142 -37.19 -45.23 45.30
C ASP A 142 -36.62 -46.11 46.43
N ALA A 143 -35.34 -45.92 46.77
CA ALA A 143 -34.72 -46.61 47.90
C ALA A 143 -35.42 -46.26 49.23
N SER A 144 -35.86 -45.01 49.42
CA SER A 144 -36.59 -44.60 50.62
C SER A 144 -37.96 -45.26 50.71
N MET A 145 -38.70 -45.35 49.59
CA MET A 145 -39.98 -46.07 49.52
C MET A 145 -39.81 -47.56 49.85
N GLN A 146 -38.79 -48.23 49.31
CA GLN A 146 -38.53 -49.64 49.61
C GLN A 146 -38.24 -49.88 51.09
N VAL A 147 -37.52 -48.96 51.76
CA VAL A 147 -37.27 -49.04 53.20
C VAL A 147 -38.55 -48.87 54.01
N GLU A 148 -39.42 -47.91 53.65
CA GLU A 148 -40.73 -47.74 54.30
C GLU A 148 -41.60 -49.00 54.15
N GLU A 149 -41.69 -49.57 52.93
CA GLU A 149 -42.45 -50.79 52.67
C GLU A 149 -41.91 -51.98 53.47
N GLN A 150 -40.58 -52.11 53.58
CA GLN A 150 -39.95 -53.15 54.39
C GLN A 150 -40.24 -52.99 55.89
N ILE A 151 -40.23 -51.75 56.41
CA ILE A 151 -40.61 -51.46 57.80
C ILE A 151 -42.07 -51.84 58.06
N GLU A 152 -43.00 -51.46 57.17
CA GLU A 152 -44.42 -51.83 57.28
C GLU A 152 -44.60 -53.35 57.27
N ALA A 153 -43.93 -54.05 56.35
CA ALA A 153 -43.98 -55.50 56.28
C ALA A 153 -43.47 -56.18 57.56
N ASP A 154 -42.38 -55.67 58.15
CA ASP A 154 -41.83 -56.19 59.40
C ASP A 154 -42.75 -55.92 60.60
N ILE A 155 -43.41 -54.75 60.66
CA ILE A 155 -44.44 -54.44 61.68
C ILE A 155 -45.59 -55.45 61.60
N VAL A 156 -46.18 -55.66 60.42
CA VAL A 156 -47.30 -56.59 60.23
C VAL A 156 -46.92 -58.02 60.62
N LYS A 157 -45.68 -58.43 60.30
CA LYS A 157 -45.16 -59.76 60.62
C LYS A 157 -45.01 -59.96 62.13
N GLU A 158 -44.56 -58.95 62.86
CA GLU A 158 -44.50 -58.97 64.33
C GLU A 158 -45.89 -58.98 64.98
N GLU A 159 -46.86 -58.24 64.43
CA GLU A 159 -48.27 -58.30 64.88
C GLU A 159 -48.88 -59.69 64.70
N TRP A 160 -48.63 -60.35 63.56
CA TRP A 160 -49.09 -61.72 63.33
C TRP A 160 -48.46 -62.72 64.29
N LYS A 161 -47.15 -62.63 64.55
CA LYS A 161 -46.47 -63.50 65.54
C LYS A 161 -47.06 -63.33 66.93
N THR A 162 -47.31 -62.10 67.36
CA THR A 162 -47.91 -61.82 68.67
C THR A 162 -49.37 -62.29 68.78
N SER A 163 -50.10 -62.33 67.66
CA SER A 163 -51.48 -62.84 67.61
C SER A 163 -51.55 -64.37 67.63
N ILE A 164 -50.64 -65.08 66.95
CA ILE A 164 -50.59 -66.56 66.95
C ILE A 164 -50.18 -67.12 68.32
N PHE A 165 -49.29 -66.45 69.06
CA PHE A 165 -48.84 -66.88 70.40
C PHE A 165 -49.82 -66.53 71.54
N LYS A 166 -51.00 -65.97 71.22
CA LYS A 166 -52.05 -65.60 72.19
C LYS A 166 -53.23 -66.59 72.29
N VAL A 167 -53.14 -67.76 71.65
CA VAL A 167 -54.11 -68.88 71.77
C VAL A 167 -53.46 -70.03 72.54
#